data_AF-A0A7S2WLF4-F1
#
_entry.id   AF-A0A7S2WLF4-F1
#
_cell.length_a   1.000
_cell.length_b   1.000
_cell.length_c   1.000
_cell.angle_alpha   90.00
_cell.angle_beta   90.00
_cell.angle_gamma   90.00
#
_symmetry.space_group_name_H-M   'P 1'
#
loop_
_entity.id
_entity.type
_entity.pdbx_description
1 polymer ?
#
loop_
_entity_poly.entity_id
_entity_poly.type
_entity_poly.pdbx_seq_one_letter_code
_entity_poly.pdbx_strand_id
1 'polypeptide(L)'
;MSWHGLVWFCIVFSLFFSGMNLYSQYTTRYLDTSLLHSFFLFLYLYGTAVMVVNADVKYARTFCVGMLIQRAAVCLMQGGVFVLLARARKHASVLCFILLTSMTAILIARFVDTDRGYAVVLIFLAVWENFYFVFLLVFVRLKRIELVPINIDHYADRLGAMVMVVLGESIVSAIINYNKLSESQRTTEYYEAMALTLLL
;
A
#
# COMPACT_ATOMS: atom_id res chain seq x y z
N MET A 1 -22.86 -6.69 10.02
CA MET A 1 -21.59 -6.80 9.27
C MET A 1 -20.91 -8.13 9.60
N SER A 2 -20.37 -8.88 8.62
CA SER A 2 -19.70 -10.16 8.91
C SER A 2 -18.25 -9.97 9.35
N TRP A 3 -17.79 -10.74 10.34
CA TRP A 3 -16.40 -10.72 10.83
C TRP A 3 -15.35 -10.93 9.73
N HIS A 4 -15.67 -11.78 8.74
CA HIS A 4 -14.82 -12.01 7.59
C HIS A 4 -14.62 -10.74 6.73
N GLY A 5 -15.67 -9.94 6.53
CA GLY A 5 -15.59 -8.71 5.75
C GLY A 5 -14.72 -7.66 6.44
N LEU A 6 -14.81 -7.54 7.76
CA LEU A 6 -13.99 -6.62 8.55
C LEU A 6 -12.50 -6.98 8.48
N VAL A 7 -12.16 -8.26 8.67
CA VAL A 7 -10.78 -8.74 8.58
C VAL A 7 -10.20 -8.50 7.19
N TRP A 8 -10.97 -8.80 6.14
CA TRP A 8 -10.55 -8.56 4.76
C TRP A 8 -10.29 -7.07 4.49
N PHE A 9 -11.20 -6.21 4.94
CA PHE A 9 -11.03 -4.76 4.84
C PHE A 9 -9.74 -4.30 5.51
N CYS A 10 -9.45 -4.75 6.74
CA CYS A 10 -8.22 -4.40 7.44
C CYS A 10 -6.96 -4.84 6.67
N ILE A 11 -6.96 -6.05 6.08
CA ILE A 11 -5.84 -6.56 5.28
C ILE A 11 -5.61 -5.70 4.05
N VAL A 12 -6.65 -5.50 3.23
CA VAL A 12 -6.57 -4.74 1.99
C VAL A 12 -6.20 -3.29 2.25
N PHE A 13 -6.82 -2.67 3.26
CA PHE A 13 -6.50 -1.32 3.68
C PHE A 13 -5.06 -1.19 4.16
N SER A 14 -4.60 -2.12 5.00
CA SER A 14 -3.21 -2.13 5.50
C SER A 14 -2.18 -2.21 4.37
N LEU A 15 -2.46 -3.02 3.35
CA LEU A 15 -1.61 -3.18 2.17
C LEU A 15 -1.61 -1.93 1.27
N PHE A 16 -2.78 -1.34 1.06
CA PHE A 16 -2.92 -0.05 0.37
C PHE A 16 -2.16 1.05 1.11
N PHE A 17 -2.36 1.15 2.43
CA PHE A 17 -1.69 2.11 3.30
C PHE A 17 -0.17 1.91 3.31
N SER A 18 0.31 0.67 3.37
CA SER A 18 1.72 0.31 3.24
C SER A 18 2.32 0.85 1.93
N GLY A 19 1.63 0.67 0.79
CA GLY A 19 2.05 1.22 -0.49
C GLY A 19 2.17 2.74 -0.50
N MET A 20 1.14 3.41 0.00
CA MET A 20 1.14 4.87 0.11
C MET A 20 2.25 5.37 1.03
N ASN A 21 2.44 4.73 2.18
CA ASN A 21 3.48 5.06 3.13
C ASN A 21 4.87 4.93 2.49
N LEU A 22 5.14 3.85 1.75
CA LEU A 22 6.41 3.65 1.04
C LEU A 22 6.72 4.79 0.06
N TYR A 23 5.73 5.27 -0.70
CA TYR A 23 5.91 6.37 -1.62
C TYR A 23 6.06 7.73 -0.91
N SER A 24 5.24 8.00 0.12
CA SER A 24 5.37 9.20 0.95
C SER A 24 6.75 9.28 1.60
N GLN A 25 7.26 8.14 2.09
CA GLN A 25 8.60 8.00 2.63
C GLN A 25 9.72 8.20 1.62
N TYR A 26 9.49 7.89 0.35
CA TYR A 26 10.44 8.19 -0.72
C TYR A 26 10.48 9.69 -1.01
N THR A 27 9.33 10.29 -1.30
CA THR A 27 9.22 11.70 -1.73
C THR A 27 9.55 12.72 -0.64
N THR A 28 9.48 12.32 0.63
CA THR A 28 9.88 13.18 1.76
C THR A 28 11.38 13.16 2.04
N ARG A 29 12.10 12.17 1.50
CA ARG A 29 13.56 12.03 1.63
C ARG A 29 14.31 12.45 0.37
N TYR A 30 13.70 12.25 -0.79
CA TYR A 30 14.34 12.43 -2.09
C TYR A 30 13.50 13.33 -2.97
N LEU A 31 14.13 14.40 -3.48
CA LEU A 31 13.54 15.27 -4.48
C LEU A 31 14.14 14.88 -5.84
N ASP A 32 13.41 14.08 -6.61
CA ASP A 32 13.80 13.69 -7.97
C ASP A 32 12.78 14.25 -8.97
N THR A 33 13.24 15.14 -9.85
CA THR A 33 12.43 15.79 -10.88
C THR A 33 12.67 15.19 -12.27
N SER A 34 13.40 14.08 -12.35
CA SER A 34 13.69 13.42 -13.62
C SER A 34 12.44 12.83 -14.26
N LEU A 35 12.45 12.78 -15.60
CA LEU A 35 11.40 12.12 -16.38
C LEU A 35 11.25 10.64 -16.01
N LEU A 36 12.37 9.98 -15.68
CA LEU A 36 12.38 8.58 -15.27
C LEU A 36 11.61 8.38 -13.96
N HIS A 37 11.80 9.27 -12.98
CA HIS A 37 11.00 9.26 -11.75
C HIS A 37 9.52 9.46 -12.04
N SER A 38 9.15 10.42 -12.91
CA SER A 38 7.75 10.63 -13.31
C SER A 38 7.13 9.40 -13.97
N PHE A 39 7.89 8.67 -14.79
CA PHE A 39 7.44 7.41 -15.39
C PHE A 39 7.19 6.33 -14.33
N PHE A 40 8.11 6.15 -13.37
CA PHE A 40 7.88 5.21 -12.26
C PHE A 40 6.72 5.64 -11.37
N LEU A 41 6.53 6.94 -11.16
CA LEU A 41 5.37 7.46 -10.43
C LEU A 41 4.07 7.10 -11.14
N PHE A 42 4.03 7.24 -12.47
CA PHE A 42 2.88 6.81 -13.24
C PHE A 42 2.59 5.31 -13.05
N LEU A 43 3.61 4.45 -13.13
CA LEU A 43 3.43 3.00 -12.88
C LEU A 43 2.95 2.71 -11.45
N TYR A 44 3.49 3.42 -10.47
CA TYR A 44 3.05 3.32 -9.07
C TYR A 44 1.57 3.68 -8.91
N LEU A 45 1.14 4.80 -9.50
CA LEU A 45 -0.26 5.26 -9.45
C LEU A 45 -1.18 4.29 -10.19
N TYR A 46 -0.74 3.78 -11.36
CA TYR A 46 -1.47 2.79 -12.11
C TYR A 46 -1.69 1.49 -11.31
N GLY A 47 -0.63 0.95 -10.70
CA GLY A 47 -0.74 -0.22 -9.82
C GLY A 47 -1.67 0.01 -8.63
N THR A 48 -1.58 1.20 -8.01
CA THR A 48 -2.46 1.62 -6.90
C THR A 48 -3.92 1.68 -7.35
N ALA A 49 -4.20 2.26 -8.52
CA ALA A 49 -5.56 2.31 -9.07
C ALA A 49 -6.13 0.91 -9.34
N VAL A 50 -5.32 0.01 -9.92
CA VAL A 50 -5.72 -1.40 -10.12
C VAL A 50 -6.05 -2.08 -8.80
N MET A 51 -5.28 -1.84 -7.73
CA MET A 51 -5.58 -2.37 -6.40
C MET A 51 -6.92 -1.85 -5.86
N VAL A 52 -7.14 -0.53 -5.89
CA VAL A 52 -8.35 0.09 -5.33
C VAL A 52 -9.61 -0.42 -6.02
N VAL A 53 -9.60 -0.53 -7.35
CA VAL A 53 -10.75 -1.03 -8.12
C VAL A 53 -11.04 -2.51 -7.85
N ASN A 54 -10.04 -3.29 -7.42
CA ASN A 54 -10.15 -4.74 -7.22
C ASN A 54 -10.03 -5.15 -5.75
N ALA A 55 -10.44 -4.29 -4.81
CA ALA A 55 -10.36 -4.53 -3.37
C ALA A 55 -11.29 -5.65 -2.84
N ASP A 56 -12.21 -6.18 -3.65
CA ASP A 56 -13.09 -7.30 -3.30
C ASP A 56 -12.32 -8.63 -3.27
N VAL A 57 -12.71 -9.54 -2.37
CA VAL A 57 -12.19 -10.90 -2.23
C VAL A 57 -12.20 -11.65 -3.57
N LYS A 58 -13.26 -11.46 -4.38
CA LYS A 58 -13.41 -12.12 -5.68
C LYS A 58 -12.33 -11.72 -6.70
N TYR A 59 -11.75 -10.53 -6.55
CA TYR A 59 -10.76 -9.98 -7.46
C TYR A 59 -9.36 -9.94 -6.85
N ALA A 60 -9.10 -10.75 -5.81
CA ALA A 60 -7.81 -10.83 -5.13
C ALA A 60 -6.63 -11.06 -6.09
N ARG A 61 -6.83 -11.84 -7.16
CA ARG A 61 -5.79 -12.03 -8.19
C ARG A 61 -5.43 -10.73 -8.90
N THR A 62 -6.41 -9.94 -9.33
CA THR A 62 -6.18 -8.66 -10.00
C THR A 62 -5.61 -7.62 -9.03
N PHE A 63 -6.04 -7.66 -7.77
CA PHE A 63 -5.44 -6.88 -6.69
C PHE A 63 -3.93 -7.14 -6.57
N CYS A 64 -3.53 -8.42 -6.56
CA CYS A 64 -2.12 -8.81 -6.52
C CYS A 64 -1.33 -8.33 -7.74
N VAL A 65 -1.93 -8.27 -8.94
CA VAL A 65 -1.28 -7.71 -10.13
C VAL A 65 -1.02 -6.21 -9.95
N GLY A 66 -2.01 -5.47 -9.47
CA GLY A 66 -1.84 -4.04 -9.15
C GLY A 66 -0.72 -3.81 -8.14
N MET A 67 -0.70 -4.64 -7.08
CA MET A 67 0.35 -4.60 -6.08
C MET A 67 1.73 -4.93 -6.66
N LEU A 68 1.84 -5.95 -7.51
CA LEU A 68 3.12 -6.30 -8.16
C LEU A 68 3.69 -5.12 -8.95
N ILE A 69 2.84 -4.43 -9.73
CA ILE A 69 3.23 -3.24 -10.50
C ILE A 69 3.66 -2.11 -9.55
N GLN A 70 2.87 -1.85 -8.51
CA GLN A 70 3.16 -0.81 -7.52
C GLN A 70 4.51 -1.06 -6.82
N ARG A 71 4.76 -2.30 -6.37
CA ARG A 71 6.00 -2.70 -5.69
C ARG A 71 7.21 -2.64 -6.61
N ALA A 72 7.06 -3.06 -7.87
CA ALA A 72 8.11 -2.95 -8.87
C ALA A 72 8.51 -1.48 -9.11
N ALA A 73 7.53 -0.57 -9.24
CA ALA A 73 7.78 0.85 -9.42
C ALA A 73 8.57 1.45 -8.25
N VAL A 74 8.16 1.18 -7.00
CA VAL A 74 8.90 1.66 -5.81
C VAL A 74 10.30 1.06 -5.75
N CYS A 75 10.46 -0.23 -6.08
CA CYS A 75 11.77 -0.89 -6.09
C CYS A 75 12.71 -0.23 -7.11
N LEU A 76 12.21 0.16 -8.29
CA LEU A 76 13.00 0.87 -9.31
C LEU A 76 13.40 2.27 -8.86
N MET A 77 12.50 3.02 -8.21
CA MET A 77 12.83 4.30 -7.60
C MET A 77 13.95 4.17 -6.55
N GLN A 78 13.88 3.15 -5.70
CA GLN A 78 14.91 2.87 -4.70
C GLN A 78 16.23 2.40 -5.31
N GLY A 79 16.19 1.72 -6.46
CA GLY A 79 17.37 1.40 -7.25
C GLY A 79 18.15 2.65 -7.67
N GLY A 80 17.45 3.71 -8.09
CA GLY A 80 18.06 5.01 -8.37
C GLY A 80 18.79 5.59 -7.15
N VAL A 81 18.15 5.56 -5.98
CA VAL A 81 18.74 6.02 -4.71
C VAL A 81 19.96 5.20 -4.33
N PHE A 82 19.93 3.87 -4.52
CA PHE A 82 21.05 2.99 -4.23
C PHE A 82 22.30 3.34 -5.04
N VAL A 83 22.12 3.65 -6.33
CA VAL A 83 23.22 4.04 -7.22
C VAL A 83 23.76 5.41 -6.83
N LEU A 84 22.87 6.40 -6.67
CA LEU A 84 23.23 7.82 -6.54
C LEU A 84 23.66 8.23 -5.12
N LEU A 85 23.09 7.63 -4.07
CA LEU A 85 23.31 8.04 -2.68
C LEU A 85 24.00 6.94 -1.86
N ALA A 86 25.34 7.01 -1.76
CA ALA A 86 26.14 6.04 -1.01
C ALA A 86 25.68 5.89 0.45
N ARG A 87 25.28 6.99 1.10
CA ARG A 87 24.80 7.03 2.49
C ARG A 87 23.49 6.24 2.68
N ALA A 88 22.60 6.23 1.69
CA ALA A 88 21.29 5.60 1.77
C ALA A 88 21.28 4.14 1.31
N ARG A 89 22.40 3.60 0.81
CA ARG A 89 22.49 2.27 0.19
C ARG A 89 21.94 1.16 1.07
N LYS A 90 22.31 1.13 2.35
CA LYS A 90 21.84 0.09 3.29
C LYS A 90 20.33 0.14 3.49
N HIS A 91 19.78 1.34 3.69
CA HIS A 91 18.34 1.53 3.83
C HIS A 91 17.60 1.13 2.55
N ALA A 92 18.08 1.61 1.39
CA ALA A 92 17.51 1.26 0.10
C ALA A 92 17.60 -0.26 -0.18
N SER A 93 18.71 -0.92 0.17
CA SER A 93 18.86 -2.37 -0.03
C SER A 93 17.91 -3.19 0.81
N VAL A 94 17.66 -2.79 2.07
CA VAL A 94 16.69 -3.50 2.93
C VAL A 94 15.27 -3.31 2.41
N LEU A 95 14.94 -2.09 1.97
CA LEU A 95 13.64 -1.82 1.39
C LEU A 95 13.43 -2.61 0.10
N CYS A 96 14.42 -2.61 -0.80
CA CYS A 96 14.39 -3.44 -2.01
C CYS A 96 14.27 -4.92 -1.66
N PHE A 97 14.97 -5.42 -0.64
CA PHE A 97 14.84 -6.81 -0.19
C PHE A 97 13.40 -7.14 0.20
N ILE A 98 12.74 -6.29 1.00
CA ILE A 98 11.35 -6.49 1.42
C ILE A 98 10.38 -6.41 0.24
N LEU A 99 10.58 -5.46 -0.68
CA LEU A 99 9.76 -5.37 -1.89
C LEU A 99 9.96 -6.59 -2.78
N LEU A 100 11.19 -7.07 -2.94
CA LEU A 100 11.50 -8.28 -3.69
C LEU A 100 10.84 -9.51 -3.07
N THR A 101 10.88 -9.67 -1.74
CA THR A 101 10.19 -10.78 -1.08
C THR A 101 8.67 -10.69 -1.22
N SER A 102 8.10 -9.47 -1.18
CA SER A 102 6.67 -9.28 -1.48
C SER A 102 6.33 -9.69 -2.91
N MET A 103 7.13 -9.27 -3.89
CA MET A 103 6.92 -9.60 -5.30
C MET A 103 7.08 -11.10 -5.56
N THR A 104 8.08 -11.77 -4.96
CA THR A 104 8.25 -13.22 -5.10
C THR A 104 7.11 -13.99 -4.47
N ALA A 105 6.59 -13.57 -3.31
CA ALA A 105 5.41 -14.20 -2.70
C ALA A 105 4.18 -14.12 -3.61
N ILE A 106 3.95 -12.98 -4.27
CA ILE A 106 2.87 -12.81 -5.26
C ILE A 106 3.09 -13.73 -6.49
N LEU A 107 4.33 -13.82 -6.99
CA LEU A 107 4.66 -14.70 -8.11
C LEU A 107 4.50 -16.18 -7.74
N ILE A 108 4.83 -16.58 -6.50
CA ILE A 108 4.60 -17.94 -6.00
C ILE A 108 3.11 -18.25 -5.96
N ALA A 109 2.28 -17.30 -5.51
CA ALA A 109 0.82 -17.45 -5.49
C ALA A 109 0.26 -17.77 -6.89
N ARG A 110 0.89 -17.23 -7.94
CA ARG A 110 0.50 -17.47 -9.34
C ARG A 110 0.67 -18.92 -9.77
N PHE A 111 1.62 -19.66 -9.20
CA PHE A 111 1.81 -21.08 -9.52
C PHE A 111 0.77 -21.98 -8.84
N VAL A 112 0.24 -21.56 -7.69
CA VAL A 112 -0.84 -22.28 -7.00
C VAL A 112 -2.20 -21.99 -7.67
N ASP A 113 -2.38 -20.77 -8.19
CA ASP A 113 -3.56 -20.27 -8.92
C ASP A 113 -4.90 -20.61 -8.25
N THR A 114 -4.97 -20.44 -6.92
CA THR A 114 -6.21 -20.57 -6.15
C THR A 114 -6.53 -19.28 -5.40
N ASP A 115 -7.81 -18.91 -5.32
CA ASP A 115 -8.27 -17.70 -4.60
C ASP A 115 -7.85 -17.72 -3.12
N ARG A 116 -7.88 -18.90 -2.50
CA ARG A 116 -7.39 -19.10 -1.13
C ARG A 116 -5.89 -18.86 -1.02
N GLY A 117 -5.11 -19.28 -2.02
CA GLY A 117 -3.67 -19.02 -2.08
C GLY A 117 -3.36 -17.52 -2.11
N TYR A 118 -4.09 -16.76 -2.94
CA TYR A 118 -3.96 -15.30 -2.97
C TYR A 118 -4.34 -14.64 -1.65
N ALA A 119 -5.44 -15.07 -1.01
CA ALA A 119 -5.85 -14.54 0.29
C ALA A 119 -4.79 -14.79 1.39
N VAL A 120 -4.21 -15.99 1.45
CA VAL A 120 -3.13 -16.32 2.39
C VAL A 120 -1.90 -15.46 2.15
N VAL A 121 -1.53 -15.25 0.89
CA VAL A 121 -0.39 -14.38 0.54
C VAL A 121 -0.67 -12.94 0.95
N LEU A 122 -1.86 -12.40 0.73
CA LEU A 122 -2.21 -11.04 1.15
C LEU A 122 -2.15 -10.87 2.68
N ILE A 123 -2.61 -11.87 3.45
CA ILE A 123 -2.46 -11.86 4.92
C ILE A 123 -0.98 -11.82 5.30
N PHE A 124 -0.17 -12.70 4.71
CA PHE A 124 1.27 -12.75 4.96
C PHE A 124 1.93 -11.40 4.63
N LEU A 125 1.62 -10.81 3.49
CA LEU A 125 2.17 -9.52 3.06
C LEU A 125 1.75 -8.37 3.98
N ALA A 126 0.50 -8.36 4.44
CA ALA A 126 0.03 -7.33 5.38
C ALA A 126 0.85 -7.38 6.67
N VAL A 127 1.17 -8.56 7.20
CA VAL A 127 2.03 -8.69 8.37
C VAL A 127 3.47 -8.32 8.03
N TRP A 128 4.02 -8.88 6.94
CA TRP A 128 5.41 -8.74 6.55
C TRP A 128 5.82 -7.29 6.28
N GLU A 129 5.03 -6.55 5.51
CA GLU A 129 5.36 -5.18 5.13
C GLU A 129 5.21 -4.20 6.30
N ASN A 130 4.23 -4.42 7.18
CA ASN A 130 4.09 -3.60 8.39
C ASN A 130 5.17 -3.91 9.43
N PHE A 131 5.75 -5.12 9.41
CA PHE A 131 6.88 -5.48 10.26
C PHE A 131 8.21 -4.82 9.83
N TYR A 132 8.25 -4.12 8.68
CA TYR A 132 9.44 -3.45 8.15
C TYR A 132 10.17 -2.58 9.18
N PHE A 133 9.45 -1.74 9.91
CA PHE A 133 10.08 -0.84 10.89
C PHE A 133 10.74 -1.61 12.03
N VAL A 134 10.09 -2.67 12.51
CA VAL A 134 10.65 -3.56 13.53
C VAL A 134 11.87 -4.28 12.97
N PHE A 135 11.80 -4.73 11.72
CA PHE A 135 12.91 -5.39 11.04
C PHE A 135 14.16 -4.50 10.97
N LEU A 136 13.98 -3.24 10.57
CA LEU A 136 15.07 -2.26 10.52
C LEU A 136 15.68 -1.97 11.89
N LEU A 137 14.85 -1.77 12.91
CA LEU A 137 15.28 -1.38 14.25
C LEU A 137 15.99 -2.53 14.98
N VAL A 138 15.42 -3.74 14.91
CA VAL A 138 15.87 -4.89 15.72
C VAL A 138 17.01 -5.65 15.03
N PHE A 139 16.87 -5.94 13.73
CA PHE A 139 17.78 -6.85 13.03
C PHE A 139 18.89 -6.12 12.28
N VAL A 140 18.55 -5.04 11.55
CA VAL A 140 19.54 -4.32 10.74
C VAL A 140 20.37 -3.35 11.58
N ARG A 141 19.80 -2.80 12.66
CA ARG A 141 20.45 -1.83 13.57
C ARG A 141 21.09 -0.66 12.81
N LEU A 142 20.34 -0.06 11.90
CA LEU A 142 20.78 1.09 11.12
C LEU A 142 21.23 2.22 12.05
N LYS A 143 22.44 2.73 11.84
CA LYS A 143 22.94 3.87 12.61
C LYS A 143 22.22 5.13 12.13
N ARG A 144 22.03 6.11 13.02
CA ARG A 144 21.42 7.41 12.68
C ARG A 144 22.11 8.13 11.51
N ILE A 145 23.42 7.91 11.35
CA ILE A 145 24.23 8.46 10.26
C ILE A 145 23.86 7.82 8.92
N GLU A 146 23.35 6.59 8.89
CA GLU A 146 22.97 5.88 7.66
C GLU A 146 21.50 6.13 7.27
N LEU A 147 20.73 6.79 8.16
CA LEU A 147 19.37 7.19 7.90
C LEU A 147 19.34 8.55 7.20
N VAL A 148 18.55 8.63 6.14
CA VAL A 148 18.21 9.89 5.49
C VAL A 148 17.05 10.52 6.27
N PRO A 149 17.19 11.78 6.74
CA PRO A 149 16.15 12.43 7.53
C PRO A 149 14.88 12.59 6.70
N ILE A 150 13.74 12.46 7.37
CA ILE A 150 12.42 12.70 6.79
C ILE A 150 12.04 14.14 7.12
N ASN A 151 11.57 14.89 6.13
CA ASN A 151 10.89 16.15 6.39
C ASN A 151 9.50 15.84 6.98
N ILE A 152 9.33 16.11 8.28
CA ILE A 152 8.12 15.76 9.04
C ILE A 152 6.92 16.56 8.53
N ASP A 153 7.10 17.84 8.23
CA ASP A 153 6.02 18.71 7.74
C ASP A 153 5.53 18.21 6.39
N HIS A 154 6.46 17.94 5.46
CA HIS A 154 6.10 17.39 4.16
C HIS A 154 5.49 15.99 4.27
N TYR A 155 5.90 15.17 5.23
CA TYR A 155 5.28 13.86 5.46
C TYR A 155 3.87 13.99 6.04
N ALA A 156 3.65 14.91 6.98
CA ALA A 156 2.35 15.21 7.55
C ALA A 156 1.37 15.73 6.49
N ASP A 157 1.81 16.63 5.61
CA ASP A 157 1.01 17.12 4.48
C ASP A 157 0.57 15.99 3.54
N ARG A 158 1.47 15.04 3.27
CA ARG A 158 1.16 13.87 2.42
C ARG A 158 0.17 12.92 3.07
N LEU A 159 0.29 12.69 4.38
CA LEU A 159 -0.69 11.91 5.14
C LEU A 159 -2.04 12.63 5.19
N GLY A 160 -2.08 13.94 5.39
CA GLY A 160 -3.30 14.73 5.35
C GLY A 160 -3.99 14.65 3.99
N ALA A 161 -3.24 14.79 2.90
CA ALA A 161 -3.75 14.60 1.53
C ALA A 161 -4.30 13.18 1.32
N MET A 162 -3.64 12.16 1.85
CA MET A 162 -4.11 10.78 1.79
C MET A 162 -5.46 10.63 2.52
N VAL A 163 -5.56 11.07 3.78
CA VAL A 163 -6.81 11.00 4.56
C VAL A 163 -7.94 11.70 3.81
N MET A 164 -7.70 12.90 3.25
CA MET A 164 -8.70 13.59 2.44
C MET A 164 -9.16 12.78 1.23
N VAL A 165 -8.25 12.15 0.49
CA VAL A 165 -8.60 11.32 -0.67
C VAL A 165 -9.41 10.10 -0.24
N VAL A 166 -8.98 9.37 0.80
CA VAL A 166 -9.69 8.15 1.21
C VAL A 166 -11.07 8.49 1.78
N LEU A 167 -11.19 9.55 2.59
CA LEU A 167 -12.50 10.02 3.07
C LEU A 167 -13.39 10.51 1.93
N GLY A 168 -12.83 11.27 0.99
CA GLY A 168 -13.54 11.77 -0.19
C GLY A 168 -14.12 10.63 -1.03
N GLU A 169 -13.28 9.66 -1.41
CA GLU A 169 -13.70 8.47 -2.17
C GLU A 169 -14.70 7.61 -1.39
N SER A 170 -14.53 7.50 -0.07
CA SER A 170 -15.43 6.76 0.80
C SER A 170 -16.83 7.40 0.86
N ILE A 171 -16.92 8.72 1.01
CA ILE A 171 -18.19 9.46 1.02
C ILE A 171 -18.86 9.39 -0.35
N VAL A 172 -18.11 9.62 -1.44
CA VAL A 172 -18.63 9.53 -2.81
C VAL A 172 -19.16 8.12 -3.09
N SER A 173 -18.40 7.09 -2.73
CA SER A 173 -18.81 5.69 -2.88
C SER A 173 -20.06 5.38 -2.05
N ALA A 174 -20.16 5.88 -0.82
CA ALA A 174 -21.34 5.71 0.02
C ALA A 174 -22.57 6.38 -0.61
N ILE A 175 -22.47 7.61 -1.11
CA ILE A 175 -23.59 8.31 -1.75
C ILE A 175 -24.06 7.57 -3.02
N ILE A 176 -23.13 7.16 -3.87
CA ILE A 176 -23.44 6.44 -5.13
C ILE A 176 -24.13 5.11 -4.82
N ASN A 177 -23.64 4.36 -3.84
CA ASN A 177 -24.18 3.05 -3.51
C ASN A 177 -25.50 3.15 -2.71
N TYR A 178 -25.68 4.18 -1.88
CA TYR A 178 -26.94 4.44 -1.17
C TYR A 178 -28.12 4.58 -2.14
N ASN A 179 -27.90 5.26 -3.27
CA ASN A 179 -28.93 5.46 -4.30
C ASN A 179 -29.28 4.18 -5.07
N LYS A 180 -28.42 3.15 -5.04
CA LYS A 180 -28.65 1.84 -5.69
C LYS A 180 -29.31 0.81 -4.77
N LEU A 181 -29.32 1.07 -3.46
CA LEU A 181 -29.90 0.16 -2.47
C LEU A 181 -31.43 0.35 -2.39
N SER A 182 -32.15 -0.78 -2.40
CA SER A 182 -33.58 -0.79 -2.09
C SER A 182 -33.82 -0.41 -0.62
N GLU A 183 -35.01 0.10 -0.27
CA GLU A 183 -35.31 0.52 1.12
C GLU A 183 -35.06 -0.60 2.15
N SER A 184 -35.31 -1.85 1.77
CA SER A 184 -35.06 -3.04 2.61
C SER A 184 -33.58 -3.31 2.93
N GLN A 185 -32.66 -2.75 2.15
CA GLN A 185 -31.21 -2.94 2.28
C GLN A 185 -30.51 -1.77 2.97
N ARG A 186 -31.24 -0.70 3.30
CA ARG A 186 -30.74 0.44 4.09
C ARG A 186 -30.79 0.10 5.59
N THR A 187 -30.03 -0.92 5.97
CA THR A 187 -30.00 -1.45 7.35
C THR A 187 -28.95 -0.74 8.20
N THR A 188 -29.01 -0.91 9.52
CA THR A 188 -28.02 -0.39 10.49
C THR A 188 -26.59 -0.82 10.14
N GLU A 189 -26.42 -2.02 9.60
CA GLU A 189 -25.11 -2.56 9.17
C GLU A 189 -24.46 -1.73 8.05
N TYR A 190 -25.26 -1.10 7.19
CA TYR A 190 -24.77 -0.21 6.14
C TYR A 190 -24.16 1.07 6.75
N TYR A 191 -24.83 1.65 7.75
CA TYR A 191 -24.34 2.82 8.45
C TYR A 191 -23.11 2.52 9.32
N GLU A 192 -23.03 1.33 9.92
CA GLU A 192 -21.83 0.86 10.62
C GLU A 192 -20.63 0.70 9.67
N ALA A 193 -20.84 0.09 8.50
CA ALA A 193 -19.79 -0.04 7.49
C ALA A 193 -19.33 1.33 6.96
N MET A 194 -20.24 2.29 6.85
CA MET A 194 -19.90 3.68 6.53
C MET A 194 -19.13 4.35 7.67
N ALA A 195 -19.46 4.09 8.93
CA ALA A 195 -18.73 4.64 10.07
C ALA A 195 -17.27 4.13 10.16
N LEU A 196 -16.95 2.95 9.60
CA LEU A 196 -15.56 2.47 9.50
C LEU A 196 -14.67 3.37 8.65
N THR A 197 -15.24 4.22 7.78
CA THR A 197 -14.45 5.23 7.06
C THR A 197 -13.90 6.30 8.01
N LEU A 198 -14.40 6.40 9.25
CA LEU A 198 -13.82 7.26 10.30
C LEU A 198 -12.60 6.64 11.00
N LEU A 199 -12.33 5.34 10.81
CA LEU A 199 -11.10 4.70 11.30
C LEU A 199 -9.90 4.93 10.37
N LEU A 200 -10.11 5.62 9.24
CA LEU A 200 -9.10 6.05 8.28
C LEU A 200 -8.34 7.29 8.80
#